data_AF-A0A7K1JY27-F1
#
_entry.id   AF-A0A7K1JY27-F1
#
_cell.length_a   1.000
_cell.length_b   1.000
_cell.length_c   1.000
_cell.angle_alpha   90.00
_cell.angle_beta   90.00
_cell.angle_gamma   90.00
#
_symmetry.space_group_name_H-M   'P 1'
#
loop_
_entity.id
_entity.type
_entity.pdbx_description
1 polymer ?
#
loop_
_entity_poly.entity_id
_entity_poly.type
_entity_poly.pdbx_seq_one_letter_code
_entity_poly.pdbx_strand_id
1 'polypeptide(L)'
;MTTEPDDIVNSAEVIYEPGVTVKWVLDMSRFADSEATAATESSRSVLQTTLEIEQAVNACLDEHGTAVARVVHTFGGRDINLRDGSRITYRWKLFICDWRCLGCGLDMSTVDEYYMLQNDVWAQANPAIDGNLCITCVEELLGRTLTAADFTDLPINTSTTKRRTQLLVDRLSASLDNG
;
A
#
# COMPACT_ATOMS: atom_id res chain seq x y z
N MET A 1 20.74 -41.80 7.83
CA MET A 1 20.71 -40.47 8.45
C MET A 1 20.92 -39.49 7.30
N THR A 2 19.83 -39.20 6.60
CA THR A 2 19.80 -38.32 5.42
C THR A 2 19.67 -36.89 5.93
N THR A 3 20.71 -36.09 5.75
CA THR A 3 20.65 -34.64 5.88
C THR A 3 19.82 -34.13 4.71
N GLU A 4 18.61 -33.66 4.99
CA GLU A 4 17.87 -32.84 4.02
C GLU A 4 18.65 -31.56 3.74
N PRO A 5 18.62 -31.04 2.50
CA PRO A 5 19.20 -29.73 2.24
C PRO A 5 18.38 -28.71 3.02
N ASP A 6 19.05 -27.90 3.85
CA ASP A 6 18.46 -26.68 4.38
C ASP A 6 17.98 -25.85 3.19
N ASP A 7 16.67 -25.88 2.94
CA ASP A 7 15.96 -24.87 2.17
C ASP A 7 16.10 -23.56 2.94
N ILE A 8 17.24 -22.90 2.78
CA ILE A 8 17.42 -21.51 3.19
C ILE A 8 16.57 -20.69 2.22
N VAL A 9 15.27 -20.66 2.50
CA VAL A 9 14.37 -19.66 1.98
C VAL A 9 14.94 -18.33 2.48
N ASN A 10 15.58 -17.59 1.58
CA ASN A 10 16.00 -16.20 1.81
C ASN A 10 14.73 -15.34 1.94
N SER A 11 14.01 -15.49 3.04
CA SER A 11 13.00 -14.53 3.43
C SER A 11 13.73 -13.33 4.00
N ALA A 12 13.78 -12.23 3.25
CA ALA A 12 14.17 -10.96 3.81
C ALA A 12 13.12 -10.57 4.85
N GLU A 13 13.46 -10.69 6.13
CA GLU A 13 12.64 -10.18 7.21
C GLU A 13 12.66 -8.65 7.17
N VAL A 14 11.48 -8.04 7.15
CA VAL A 14 11.35 -6.58 7.22
C VAL A 14 11.08 -6.20 8.66
N ILE A 15 12.05 -5.54 9.28
CA ILE A 15 11.92 -4.99 10.63
C ILE A 15 11.35 -3.58 10.52
N TYR A 16 10.28 -3.30 11.25
CA TYR A 16 9.63 -1.99 11.28
C TYR A 16 9.10 -1.66 12.67
N GLU A 17 8.96 -0.37 12.95
CA GLU A 17 8.45 0.13 14.23
C GLU A 17 6.94 -0.12 14.38
N PRO A 18 6.41 -0.25 15.61
CA PRO A 18 4.98 -0.25 15.85
C PRO A 18 4.29 0.97 15.21
N GLY A 19 3.10 0.76 14.64
CA GLY A 19 2.37 1.77 13.87
C GLY A 19 2.80 1.91 12.41
N VAL A 20 3.88 1.24 11.99
CA VAL A 20 4.21 1.08 10.57
C VAL A 20 3.67 -0.26 10.09
N THR A 21 3.00 -0.27 8.94
CA THR A 21 2.63 -1.50 8.24
C THR A 21 3.46 -1.61 6.98
N VAL A 22 4.09 -2.77 6.78
CA VAL A 22 4.80 -3.08 5.54
C VAL A 22 4.15 -4.28 4.86
N LYS A 23 3.94 -4.17 3.55
CA LYS A 23 3.43 -5.26 2.70
C LYS A 23 4.29 -5.36 1.45
N TRP A 24 4.40 -6.56 0.90
CA TRP A 24 4.96 -6.73 -0.44
C TRP A 24 3.87 -6.49 -1.48
N VAL A 25 4.18 -5.72 -2.51
CA VAL A 25 3.32 -5.56 -3.68
C VAL A 25 4.02 -6.24 -4.83
N LEU A 26 3.34 -7.20 -5.45
CA LEU A 26 3.78 -7.91 -6.65
C LEU A 26 2.96 -7.45 -7.83
N ASP A 27 3.60 -6.76 -8.76
CA ASP A 27 3.06 -6.39 -10.05
C ASP A 27 3.49 -7.45 -11.09
N MET A 28 2.52 -8.03 -11.80
CA MET A 28 2.76 -8.94 -12.92
C MET A 28 2.31 -8.26 -14.22
N SER A 29 3.08 -8.42 -15.29
CA SER A 29 2.72 -7.93 -16.62
C SER A 29 3.11 -8.93 -17.69
N ARG A 30 2.22 -9.18 -18.65
CA ARG A 30 2.48 -10.00 -19.84
C ARG A 30 2.66 -9.11 -21.06
N PHE A 31 3.55 -9.50 -21.96
CA PHE A 31 3.91 -8.79 -23.18
C PHE A 31 3.86 -9.77 -24.35
N ALA A 32 3.31 -9.34 -25.49
CA ALA A 32 3.18 -10.17 -26.68
C ALA A 32 4.52 -10.61 -27.27
N ASP A 33 5.56 -9.78 -27.12
CA ASP A 33 6.92 -10.08 -27.53
C ASP A 33 7.94 -9.44 -26.56
N SER A 34 9.23 -9.76 -26.74
CA SER A 34 10.30 -9.33 -25.84
C SER A 34 10.66 -7.84 -25.93
N GLU A 35 10.33 -7.18 -27.04
CA GLU A 35 10.63 -5.77 -27.28
C GLU A 35 9.45 -4.85 -26.96
N ALA A 36 8.25 -5.42 -26.82
CA ALA A 36 7.03 -4.71 -26.48
C ALA A 36 7.18 -3.93 -25.17
N THR A 37 6.76 -2.67 -25.23
CA THR A 37 6.77 -1.73 -24.10
C THR A 37 5.41 -1.64 -23.40
N ALA A 38 4.35 -2.13 -24.05
CA ALA A 38 2.99 -2.14 -23.51
C ALA A 38 2.58 -3.57 -23.14
N ALA A 39 2.04 -3.71 -21.94
CA ALA A 39 1.55 -4.99 -21.45
C ALA A 39 0.18 -5.33 -22.09
N THR A 40 0.00 -6.59 -22.46
CA THR A 40 -1.30 -7.14 -22.91
C THR A 40 -2.20 -7.48 -21.72
N GLU A 41 -1.59 -7.80 -20.59
CA GLU A 41 -2.27 -8.13 -19.34
C GLU A 41 -1.41 -7.64 -18.16
N SER A 42 -2.06 -7.15 -17.10
CA SER A 42 -1.38 -6.76 -15.87
C SER A 42 -2.22 -7.12 -14.65
N SER A 43 -1.57 -7.56 -13.58
CA SER A 43 -2.20 -7.77 -12.29
C SER A 43 -1.33 -7.26 -11.14
N ARG A 44 -1.96 -6.98 -10.01
CA ARG A 44 -1.31 -6.53 -8.77
C ARG A 44 -1.82 -7.35 -7.60
N SER A 45 -0.89 -7.88 -6.82
CA SER A 45 -1.16 -8.65 -5.60
C SER A 45 -0.47 -8.02 -4.40
N VAL A 46 -1.11 -8.09 -3.24
CA VAL A 46 -0.54 -7.68 -1.96
C VAL A 46 -0.24 -8.93 -1.15
N LEU A 47 1.03 -9.11 -0.80
CA LEU A 47 1.59 -10.30 -0.19
C LEU A 47 2.25 -9.94 1.15
N GLN A 48 2.29 -10.91 2.06
CA GLN A 48 2.88 -10.75 3.39
C GLN A 48 4.37 -11.04 3.40
N THR A 49 4.83 -11.94 2.54
CA THR A 49 6.22 -12.43 2.58
C THR A 49 6.86 -12.47 1.19
N THR A 50 8.19 -12.48 1.14
CA THR A 50 8.91 -12.76 -0.11
C THR A 50 8.74 -14.21 -0.57
N LEU A 51 8.44 -15.14 0.35
CA LEU A 51 8.14 -16.53 -0.02
C LEU A 51 6.89 -16.60 -0.89
N GLU A 52 5.83 -15.85 -0.55
CA GLU A 52 4.63 -15.78 -1.39
C GLU A 52 4.91 -15.22 -2.78
N ILE A 53 5.88 -14.29 -2.91
CA ILE A 53 6.33 -13.78 -4.21
C ILE A 53 6.99 -14.90 -5.02
N GLU A 54 7.95 -15.60 -4.43
CA GLU A 54 8.66 -16.69 -5.11
C GLU A 54 7.70 -17.84 -5.46
N GLN A 55 6.72 -18.14 -4.60
CA GLN A 55 5.66 -19.11 -4.90
C GLN A 55 4.81 -18.69 -6.11
N ALA A 56 4.45 -17.40 -6.21
CA ALA A 56 3.70 -16.89 -7.36
C ALA A 56 4.50 -16.98 -8.68
N VAL A 57 5.81 -16.70 -8.62
CA VAL A 57 6.71 -16.85 -9.78
C VAL A 57 6.86 -18.33 -10.14
N ASN A 58 7.09 -19.20 -9.16
CA ASN A 58 7.26 -20.64 -9.39
C ASN A 58 5.99 -21.27 -9.97
N ALA A 59 4.81 -20.90 -9.49
CA ALA A 59 3.54 -21.34 -10.05
C ALA A 59 3.43 -20.98 -11.56
N CYS A 60 3.89 -19.79 -11.94
CA CYS A 60 3.96 -19.39 -13.35
C CYS A 60 4.98 -20.21 -14.14
N LEU A 61 6.16 -20.48 -13.57
CA LEU A 61 7.16 -21.34 -14.20
C LEU A 61 6.65 -22.77 -14.41
N ASP A 62 5.91 -23.32 -13.44
CA ASP A 62 5.30 -24.65 -13.52
C ASP A 62 4.18 -24.70 -14.56
N GLU A 63 3.34 -23.66 -14.63
CA GLU A 63 2.28 -23.52 -15.63
C GLU A 63 2.84 -23.53 -17.06
N HIS A 64 3.96 -22.82 -17.30
CA HIS A 64 4.55 -22.69 -18.63
C HIS A 64 5.57 -23.79 -18.96
N GLY A 65 6.19 -24.41 -17.96
CA GLY A 65 7.09 -25.56 -18.09
C GLY A 65 8.09 -25.44 -19.24
N THR A 66 7.97 -26.33 -20.23
CA THR A 66 8.90 -26.38 -21.39
C THR A 66 8.85 -25.16 -22.31
N ALA A 67 7.79 -24.34 -22.23
CA ALA A 67 7.68 -23.11 -23.00
C ALA A 67 8.63 -22.01 -22.49
N VAL A 68 9.16 -22.15 -21.26
CA VAL A 68 10.15 -21.22 -20.72
C VAL A 68 11.47 -21.36 -21.47
N ALA A 69 11.94 -20.26 -22.07
CA ALA A 69 13.22 -20.18 -22.75
C ALA A 69 14.32 -19.66 -21.83
N ARG A 70 14.03 -18.64 -21.01
CA ARG A 70 14.99 -17.98 -20.12
C ARG A 70 14.28 -17.26 -18.98
N VAL A 71 14.83 -17.38 -17.77
CA VAL A 71 14.43 -16.57 -16.61
C VAL A 71 15.56 -15.62 -16.23
N VAL A 72 15.29 -14.32 -16.19
CA VAL A 72 16.24 -13.29 -15.75
C VAL A 72 15.89 -12.86 -14.33
N HIS A 73 16.87 -12.91 -13.45
CA HIS A 73 16.72 -12.56 -12.04
C HIS A 73 17.23 -11.15 -11.79
N THR A 74 16.44 -10.34 -11.11
CA THR A 74 16.83 -9.02 -10.61
C THR A 74 16.48 -8.90 -9.12
N PHE A 75 17.02 -7.91 -8.43
CA PHE A 75 16.76 -7.69 -7.01
C PHE A 75 15.27 -7.45 -6.70
N GLY A 76 14.54 -6.80 -7.61
CA GLY A 76 13.12 -6.45 -7.46
C GLY A 76 12.21 -7.11 -8.49
N GLY A 77 12.62 -8.21 -9.11
CA GLY A 77 11.83 -8.80 -10.18
C GLY A 77 12.37 -10.07 -10.83
N ARG A 78 11.52 -10.66 -11.67
CA ARG A 78 11.81 -11.80 -12.55
C ARG A 78 11.27 -11.50 -13.94
N ASP A 79 12.05 -11.76 -14.98
CA ASP A 79 11.57 -11.75 -16.36
C ASP A 79 11.61 -13.17 -16.92
N ILE A 80 10.44 -13.71 -17.22
CA ILE A 80 10.25 -15.03 -17.82
C ILE A 80 10.03 -14.81 -19.32
N ASN A 81 11.01 -15.23 -20.12
CA ASN A 81 10.95 -15.15 -21.58
C ASN A 81 10.51 -16.52 -22.10
N LEU A 82 9.45 -16.55 -22.91
CA LEU A 82 8.90 -17.76 -23.50
C LEU A 82 9.47 -17.99 -24.90
N ARG A 83 9.40 -19.24 -25.37
CA ARG A 83 9.95 -19.66 -26.68
C ARG A 83 9.21 -19.08 -27.87
N ASP A 84 7.97 -18.65 -27.69
CA ASP A 84 7.17 -17.95 -28.70
C ASP A 84 7.54 -16.46 -28.84
N GLY A 85 8.50 -15.98 -28.04
CA GLY A 85 8.96 -14.60 -28.03
C GLY A 85 8.24 -13.73 -27.00
N SER A 86 7.14 -14.19 -26.41
CA SER A 86 6.41 -13.44 -25.38
C SER A 86 7.19 -13.39 -24.06
N ARG A 87 6.81 -12.43 -23.20
CA ARG A 87 7.49 -12.19 -21.91
C ARG A 87 6.48 -11.95 -20.79
N ILE A 88 6.76 -12.52 -19.62
CA ILE A 88 6.07 -12.24 -18.37
C ILE A 88 7.06 -11.61 -17.41
N THR A 89 6.71 -10.44 -16.86
CA THR A 89 7.56 -9.73 -15.90
C THR A 89 6.86 -9.67 -14.56
N TYR A 90 7.56 -10.08 -13.52
CA TYR A 90 7.20 -9.85 -12.13
C TYR A 90 8.08 -8.74 -11.58
N ARG A 91 7.46 -7.76 -10.92
CA ARG A 91 8.14 -6.68 -10.21
C ARG A 91 7.57 -6.60 -8.81
N TRP A 92 8.42 -6.54 -7.80
CA TRP A 92 7.96 -6.36 -6.44
C TRP A 92 8.64 -5.20 -5.74
N LYS A 93 7.90 -4.64 -4.79
CA LYS A 93 8.33 -3.55 -3.94
C LYS A 93 7.70 -3.66 -2.57
N LEU A 94 8.31 -2.99 -1.60
CA LEU A 94 7.69 -2.76 -0.32
C LEU A 94 6.70 -1.60 -0.45
N PHE A 95 5.47 -1.85 -0.02
CA PHE A 95 4.49 -0.82 0.29
C PHE A 95 4.56 -0.57 1.80
N ILE A 96 4.97 0.65 2.16
CA ILE A 96 5.14 1.08 3.54
C ILE A 96 4.04 2.11 3.82
N CYS A 97 3.29 1.88 4.89
CA CYS A 97 2.29 2.82 5.38
C CYS A 97 2.59 3.10 6.86
N ASP A 98 2.93 4.35 7.17
CA ASP A 98 3.12 4.80 8.54
C ASP A 98 1.82 5.42 9.05
N TRP A 99 1.15 4.72 9.97
CA TRP A 99 -0.13 5.15 10.54
C TRP A 99 0.02 6.17 11.65
N ARG A 100 1.25 6.53 12.04
CA ARG A 100 1.49 7.46 13.12
C ARG A 100 1.19 8.88 12.67
N CYS A 101 0.51 9.64 13.53
CA CYS A 101 0.33 11.07 13.36
C CYS A 101 1.69 11.76 13.30
N LEU A 102 1.93 12.56 12.27
CA LEU A 102 3.18 13.31 12.10
C LEU A 102 3.43 14.34 13.22
N GLY A 103 2.37 14.82 13.88
CA GLY A 103 2.49 15.78 14.99
C GLY A 103 2.83 15.11 16.32
N CYS A 104 2.06 14.11 16.73
CA CYS A 104 2.13 13.55 18.09
C CYS A 104 2.55 12.07 18.16
N GLY A 105 2.75 11.39 17.03
CA GLY A 105 3.14 9.98 16.96
C GLY A 105 2.03 8.98 17.28
N LEU A 106 0.79 9.45 17.54
CA LEU A 106 -0.37 8.59 17.81
C LEU A 106 -0.63 7.65 16.62
N ASP A 107 -0.69 6.34 16.87
CA ASP A 107 -1.04 5.34 15.85
C ASP A 107 -2.53 5.40 15.50
N MET A 108 -2.84 5.99 14.35
CA MET A 108 -4.21 6.22 13.89
C MET A 108 -4.94 4.93 13.51
N SER A 109 -4.22 3.83 13.28
CA SER A 109 -4.83 2.52 13.02
C SER A 109 -5.46 1.90 14.26
N THR A 110 -5.03 2.33 15.45
CA THR A 110 -5.53 1.80 16.74
C THR A 110 -6.70 2.59 17.31
N VAL A 111 -6.77 3.89 17.00
CA VAL A 111 -7.81 4.80 17.51
C VAL A 111 -8.97 5.01 16.53
N ASP A 112 -8.88 4.42 15.34
CA ASP A 112 -9.90 4.51 14.27
C ASP A 112 -10.23 5.97 13.88
N GLU A 113 -9.26 6.88 13.94
CA GLU A 113 -9.42 8.30 13.54
C GLU A 113 -9.01 8.51 12.08
N TYR A 114 -9.65 7.79 11.15
CA TYR A 114 -9.33 7.86 9.72
C TYR A 114 -10.37 8.69 8.97
N TYR A 115 -9.92 9.80 8.36
CA TYR A 115 -10.76 10.80 7.70
C TYR A 115 -10.06 11.36 6.46
N MET A 116 -10.80 12.09 5.63
CA MET A 116 -10.24 12.76 4.45
C MET A 116 -10.77 14.19 4.34
N LEU A 117 -9.89 15.17 4.55
CA LEU A 117 -10.23 16.59 4.34
C LEU A 117 -10.27 16.92 2.85
N GLN A 118 -10.91 18.03 2.53
CA GLN A 118 -10.77 18.68 1.24
C GLN A 118 -9.28 18.94 0.96
N ASN A 119 -8.87 18.81 -0.31
CA ASN A 119 -7.45 18.89 -0.68
C ASN A 119 -6.81 20.23 -0.30
N ASP A 120 -7.56 21.32 -0.43
CA ASP A 120 -7.12 22.68 -0.09
C ASP A 120 -6.99 22.90 1.43
N VAL A 121 -7.87 22.30 2.23
CA VAL A 121 -7.75 22.30 3.71
C VAL A 121 -6.55 21.46 4.13
N TRP A 122 -6.38 20.25 3.59
CA TRP A 122 -5.23 19.40 3.91
C TRP A 122 -3.91 20.07 3.54
N ALA A 123 -3.82 20.70 2.36
CA ALA A 123 -2.62 21.37 1.90
C ALA A 123 -2.18 22.54 2.80
N GLN A 124 -3.10 23.14 3.57
CA GLN A 124 -2.76 24.18 4.55
C GLN A 124 -2.06 23.60 5.79
N ALA A 125 -2.48 22.42 6.26
CA ALA A 125 -1.87 21.76 7.42
C ALA A 125 -0.63 20.92 7.04
N ASN A 126 -0.63 20.32 5.86
CA ASN A 126 0.40 19.40 5.39
C ASN A 126 0.71 19.60 3.89
N PRO A 127 1.51 20.62 3.54
CA PRO A 127 1.80 20.97 2.14
C PRO A 127 2.54 19.89 1.34
N ALA A 128 3.25 18.99 2.03
CA ALA A 128 3.93 17.86 1.39
C ALA A 128 2.96 16.77 0.93
N ILE A 129 1.72 16.79 1.43
CA ILE A 129 0.67 15.79 1.16
C ILE A 129 1.20 14.36 1.41
N ASP A 130 1.91 14.19 2.52
CA ASP A 130 2.48 12.89 2.91
C ASP A 130 2.18 12.56 4.38
N GLY A 131 1.99 11.28 4.67
CA GLY A 131 1.69 10.77 6.01
C GLY A 131 0.27 11.09 6.53
N ASN A 132 0.10 10.96 7.84
CA ASN A 132 -1.18 11.08 8.52
C ASN A 132 -1.13 12.12 9.66
N LEU A 133 -2.26 12.75 9.97
CA LEU A 133 -2.41 13.65 11.12
C LEU A 133 -3.71 13.33 11.85
N CYS A 134 -3.68 13.30 13.18
CA CYS A 134 -4.89 13.23 13.99
C CYS A 134 -5.66 14.56 13.91
N ILE A 135 -6.94 14.57 14.29
CA ILE A 135 -7.79 15.77 14.22
C ILE A 135 -7.19 16.91 15.04
N THR A 136 -6.72 16.61 16.26
CA THR A 136 -6.11 17.62 17.14
C THR A 136 -4.90 18.29 16.49
N CYS A 137 -3.96 17.52 15.92
CA CYS A 137 -2.77 18.09 15.30
C CYS A 137 -3.11 18.87 14.02
N VAL A 138 -4.11 18.45 13.24
CA VAL A 138 -4.58 19.27 12.10
C VAL A 138 -5.14 20.60 12.58
N GLU A 139 -5.99 20.61 13.60
CA GLU A 139 -6.60 21.83 14.13
C GLU A 139 -5.55 22.80 14.69
N GLU A 140 -4.52 22.27 15.38
CA GLU A 140 -3.36 23.04 15.85
C GLU A 140 -2.59 23.68 14.70
N LEU A 141 -2.35 22.93 13.61
CA LEU A 141 -1.62 23.43 12.44
C LEU A 141 -2.44 24.46 11.64
N LEU A 142 -3.76 24.26 11.54
CA LEU A 142 -4.66 25.22 10.88
C LEU A 142 -4.94 26.45 11.75
N GLY A 143 -4.70 26.37 13.07
CA GLY A 143 -5.06 27.41 14.02
C GLY A 143 -6.57 27.62 14.18
N ARG A 144 -7.38 26.62 13.80
CA ARG A 144 -8.84 26.65 13.93
C ARG A 144 -9.42 25.25 14.09
N THR A 145 -10.62 25.20 14.66
CA THR A 145 -11.44 23.99 14.69
C THR A 145 -11.94 23.65 13.28
N LEU A 146 -11.92 22.37 12.94
CA LEU A 146 -12.54 21.84 11.72
C LEU A 146 -14.07 21.87 11.83
N THR A 147 -14.72 21.96 10.70
CA THR A 147 -16.18 21.90 10.55
C THR A 147 -16.53 20.81 9.54
N ALA A 148 -17.79 20.40 9.46
CA ALA A 148 -18.23 19.39 8.51
C ALA A 148 -17.88 19.74 7.05
N ALA A 149 -17.83 21.05 6.72
CA ALA A 149 -17.49 21.53 5.38
C ALA A 149 -16.02 21.29 4.98
N ASP A 150 -15.13 21.04 5.96
CA ASP A 150 -13.71 20.77 5.70
C ASP A 150 -13.45 19.34 5.23
N PHE A 151 -14.44 18.45 5.34
CA PHE A 151 -14.33 17.04 4.97
C PHE A 151 -14.85 16.79 3.55
N THR A 152 -14.31 15.77 2.88
CA THR A 152 -14.85 15.30 1.59
C THR A 152 -16.13 14.48 1.79
N ASP A 153 -16.97 14.39 0.76
CA ASP A 153 -18.20 13.58 0.77
C ASP A 153 -17.96 12.06 0.56
N LEU A 154 -16.71 11.61 0.69
CA LEU A 154 -16.35 10.21 0.47
C LEU A 154 -16.86 9.29 1.60
N PRO A 155 -17.12 7.99 1.31
CA PRO A 155 -17.58 7.02 2.31
C PRO A 155 -16.74 6.94 3.59
N ILE A 156 -15.45 7.29 3.51
CA ILE A 156 -14.57 7.37 4.67
C ILE A 156 -15.11 8.34 5.74
N ASN A 157 -15.71 9.47 5.34
CA ASN A 157 -16.26 10.49 6.21
C ASN A 157 -17.77 10.32 6.44
N THR A 158 -18.50 9.75 5.48
CA THR A 158 -19.96 9.64 5.55
C THR A 158 -20.47 8.30 6.12
N SER A 159 -19.67 7.24 6.07
CA SER A 159 -20.11 5.92 6.56
C SER A 159 -20.19 5.84 8.09
N THR A 160 -21.35 5.47 8.62
CA THR A 160 -21.58 5.26 10.06
C THR A 160 -21.15 3.88 10.55
N THR A 161 -20.74 2.98 9.64
CA THR A 161 -20.36 1.60 10.00
C THR A 161 -18.96 1.47 10.58
N LYS A 162 -18.12 2.51 10.46
CA LYS A 162 -16.75 2.51 10.99
C LYS A 162 -16.76 3.06 12.42
N ARG A 163 -15.95 2.45 13.29
CA ARG A 163 -15.62 3.06 14.59
C ARG A 163 -14.89 4.38 14.33
N ARG A 164 -15.12 5.36 15.21
CA ARG A 164 -14.53 6.70 15.15
C ARG A 164 -14.32 7.21 16.56
N THR A 165 -13.35 8.08 16.74
CA THR A 165 -13.23 8.88 17.96
C THR A 165 -14.44 9.80 18.09
N GLN A 166 -14.82 10.12 19.33
CA GLN A 166 -15.90 11.10 19.57
C GLN A 166 -15.56 12.46 18.94
N LEU A 167 -14.28 12.85 19.02
CA LEU A 167 -13.78 14.08 18.42
C LEU A 167 -14.08 14.16 16.91
N LEU A 168 -13.76 13.10 16.16
CA LEU A 168 -14.05 13.04 14.72
C LEU A 168 -15.56 13.07 14.43
N VAL A 169 -16.38 12.39 15.24
CA VAL A 169 -17.85 12.42 15.11
C VAL A 169 -18.38 13.84 15.29
N ASP A 170 -17.86 14.56 16.29
CA ASP A 170 -18.27 15.94 16.57
C ASP A 170 -17.93 16.84 15.38
N ARG A 171 -16.73 16.72 14.78
CA ARG A 171 -16.34 17.53 13.62
C ARG A 171 -17.13 17.23 12.35
N LEU A 172 -17.44 15.96 12.10
CA LEU A 172 -18.25 15.56 10.94
C LEU A 172 -19.71 16.01 11.05
N SER A 173 -20.19 16.26 12.27
CA SER A 173 -21.57 16.70 12.53
C SER A 173 -21.68 18.21 12.77
N ALA A 174 -20.55 18.90 12.98
CA ALA A 174 -20.50 20.33 13.23
C ALA A 174 -20.84 21.12 11.96
N SER A 175 -22.08 21.63 11.90
CA SER A 175 -22.43 22.67 10.93
C SER A 175 -21.80 23.99 11.38
N LEU A 176 -21.57 24.91 10.45
CA LEU A 176 -21.16 26.28 10.77
C LEU A 176 -22.22 26.91 11.69
N ASP A 177 -21.96 26.93 13.00
CA ASP A 177 -22.64 27.85 13.91
C ASP A 177 -22.16 29.25 13.51
N ASN A 178 -22.87 29.84 12.55
CA ASN A 178 -22.73 31.23 12.15
C ASN A 178 -23.16 32.10 13.34
N GLY A 179 -22.20 32.49 14.16
CA GLY A 179 -22.29 33.64 15.07
C GLY A 179 -22.05 34.95 14.34
#